data_AF-A0A1E4J0Y8-F1
#
_entry.id   AF-A0A1E4J0Y8-F1
#
_cell.length_a   1.000
_cell.length_b   1.000
_cell.length_c   1.000
_cell.angle_alpha   90.00
_cell.angle_beta   90.00
_cell.angle_gamma   90.00
#
_symmetry.space_group_name_H-M   'P 1'
#
loop_
_entity.id
_entity.type
_entity.pdbx_description
1 polymer ?
#
loop_
_entity_poly.entity_id
_entity_poly.type
_entity_poly.pdbx_seq_one_letter_code
_entity_poly.pdbx_strand_id
1 'polypeptide(L)'
;MIRRRERHASAETSGAAGFILVNAEEQRVLSLERTFDRLIHTGSRRLSNRLHFVTALAHSSALEEHDGDDNDLFGRIAALGFDDRPAFIYVPSEDGSSLSYYPKGTRTDEVRYVELNFGKIAEEEVLATLEAIYRSELCTPDNMGPIKLWEKPEKWHPVEQAERTVQQMIRHALVGRFMWCTIRQEQAGKVGRTDLEIVDDRTGPAGTIYHHALLELKVLRSFGSTGAPYSQDAVNDAIIEGVNQANAYGVANNSLIRMLCCFDMRKDDPGDDATFVHVKDRAATFSIRLKRWYLYRSSQDWRDACAERKLAAASAPKNKG
;
A
#
# COMPACT_ATOMS: atom_id res chain seq x y z
N MET A 1 1.66 -17.64 -7.18
CA MET A 1 2.40 -18.67 -7.93
C MET A 1 3.91 -18.53 -7.77
N ILE A 2 4.56 -17.61 -8.50
CA ILE A 2 6.04 -17.45 -8.55
C ILE A 2 6.66 -17.40 -7.15
N ARG A 3 6.17 -16.52 -6.27
CA ARG A 3 6.68 -16.47 -4.89
C ARG A 3 6.52 -17.73 -4.06
N ARG A 4 5.44 -18.49 -4.29
CA ARG A 4 5.28 -19.76 -3.59
C ARG A 4 6.31 -20.76 -4.11
N ARG A 5 6.62 -20.70 -5.42
CA ARG A 5 7.67 -21.50 -6.05
C ARG A 5 9.04 -21.20 -5.45
N GLU A 6 9.43 -19.93 -5.34
CA GLU A 6 10.72 -19.49 -4.79
C GLU A 6 11.01 -19.95 -3.35
N ARG A 7 9.99 -20.38 -2.60
CA ARG A 7 10.16 -20.90 -1.23
C ARG A 7 10.40 -22.39 -1.15
N HIS A 8 10.18 -23.12 -2.24
CA HIS A 8 10.49 -24.53 -2.24
C HIS A 8 12.01 -24.69 -2.27
N ALA A 9 12.56 -25.64 -1.50
CA ALA A 9 13.98 -25.98 -1.55
C ALA A 9 14.43 -26.42 -2.95
N SER A 10 13.49 -26.82 -3.80
CA SER A 10 13.72 -27.18 -5.21
C SER A 10 13.45 -26.03 -6.18
N ALA A 11 13.31 -24.79 -5.72
CA ALA A 11 13.15 -23.62 -6.57
C ALA A 11 14.33 -23.49 -7.53
N GLU A 12 14.03 -23.06 -8.73
CA GLU A 12 14.99 -22.89 -9.81
C GLU A 12 15.65 -21.52 -9.67
N THR A 13 16.93 -21.45 -9.99
CA THR A 13 17.76 -20.23 -9.92
C THR A 13 18.27 -19.78 -11.29
N SER A 14 17.82 -20.45 -12.36
CA SER A 14 18.13 -20.12 -13.75
C SER A 14 17.04 -20.61 -14.69
N GLY A 15 17.00 -20.05 -15.91
CA GLY A 15 16.06 -20.40 -16.96
C GLY A 15 14.77 -19.58 -16.92
N ALA A 16 14.61 -18.65 -17.86
CA ALA A 16 13.44 -17.79 -17.92
C ALA A 16 12.15 -18.57 -18.18
N ALA A 17 11.04 -17.99 -17.74
CA ALA A 17 9.69 -18.50 -17.97
C ALA A 17 8.79 -17.40 -18.49
N GLY A 18 8.02 -17.70 -19.53
CA GLY A 18 6.99 -16.80 -20.05
C GLY A 18 5.61 -17.22 -19.56
N PHE A 19 4.78 -16.26 -19.13
CA PHE A 19 3.37 -16.49 -18.81
C PHE A 19 2.51 -15.61 -19.70
N ILE A 20 1.88 -16.23 -20.69
CA ILE A 20 1.06 -15.55 -21.69
C ILE A 20 -0.40 -15.62 -21.26
N LEU A 21 -1.05 -14.46 -21.19
CA LEU A 21 -2.48 -14.39 -20.91
C LEU A 21 -3.28 -14.83 -22.15
N VAL A 22 -4.05 -15.90 -22.00
CA VAL A 22 -4.97 -16.42 -23.01
C VAL A 22 -6.37 -16.55 -22.43
N ASN A 23 -7.38 -16.62 -23.30
CA ASN A 23 -8.73 -16.93 -22.87
C ASN A 23 -8.90 -18.44 -22.59
N ALA A 24 -10.03 -18.82 -21.97
CA ALA A 24 -10.26 -20.21 -21.55
C ALA A 24 -10.34 -21.20 -22.73
N GLU A 25 -10.87 -20.77 -23.87
CA GLU A 25 -10.99 -21.62 -25.06
C GLU A 25 -9.62 -21.81 -25.74
N GLU A 26 -8.84 -20.74 -25.88
CA GLU A 26 -7.46 -20.79 -26.35
C GLU A 26 -6.63 -21.75 -25.47
N GLN A 27 -6.70 -21.63 -24.14
CA GLN A 27 -6.00 -22.55 -23.23
C GLN A 27 -6.44 -24.00 -23.43
N ARG A 28 -7.74 -24.25 -23.63
CA ARG A 28 -8.28 -25.59 -23.88
C ARG A 28 -7.72 -26.18 -25.16
N VAL A 29 -7.69 -25.42 -26.26
CA VAL A 29 -7.10 -25.87 -27.54
C VAL A 29 -5.61 -26.13 -27.39
N LEU A 30 -4.86 -25.20 -26.78
CA LEU A 30 -3.43 -25.35 -26.54
C LEU A 30 -3.11 -26.61 -25.73
N SER A 31 -3.96 -26.96 -24.77
CA SER A 31 -3.78 -28.15 -23.92
C SER A 31 -3.93 -29.49 -24.67
N LEU A 32 -4.44 -29.51 -25.90
CA LEU A 32 -4.55 -30.72 -26.71
C LEU A 32 -3.20 -31.18 -27.28
N GLU A 33 -2.29 -30.22 -27.51
CA GLU A 33 -0.98 -30.45 -28.14
C GLU A 33 0.18 -30.21 -27.17
N ARG A 34 -0.13 -29.79 -25.93
CA ARG A 34 0.85 -29.39 -24.92
C ARG A 34 0.60 -30.07 -23.60
N THR A 35 1.62 -30.06 -22.75
CA THR A 35 1.49 -30.51 -21.37
C THR A 35 0.51 -29.60 -20.61
N PHE A 36 -0.30 -30.16 -19.74
CA PHE A 36 -1.26 -29.41 -18.94
C PHE A 36 -1.05 -29.63 -17.44
N ASP A 37 -0.67 -28.56 -16.74
CA ASP A 37 -0.44 -28.60 -15.30
C ASP A 37 -1.61 -27.96 -14.54
N ARG A 38 -2.31 -28.78 -13.75
CA ARG A 38 -3.26 -28.29 -12.74
C ARG A 38 -2.49 -27.81 -11.50
N LEU A 39 -3.02 -26.77 -10.85
CA LEU A 39 -2.50 -26.21 -9.60
C LEU A 39 -1.20 -25.42 -9.73
N ILE A 40 -0.89 -24.85 -10.91
CA ILE A 40 0.33 -24.05 -11.07
C ILE A 40 0.39 -22.89 -10.05
N HIS A 41 -0.76 -22.29 -9.69
CA HIS A 41 -0.86 -21.21 -8.69
C HIS A 41 -0.28 -21.53 -7.30
N THR A 42 -0.16 -22.81 -6.92
CA THR A 42 0.36 -23.23 -5.61
C THR A 42 1.87 -23.04 -5.50
N GLY A 43 2.59 -22.94 -6.63
CA GLY A 43 4.05 -22.89 -6.65
C GLY A 43 4.73 -24.26 -6.49
N SER A 44 3.97 -25.36 -6.47
CA SER A 44 4.54 -26.70 -6.35
C SER A 44 5.07 -27.27 -7.67
N ARG A 45 4.93 -26.55 -8.78
CA ARG A 45 5.36 -26.94 -10.11
C ARG A 45 6.55 -26.10 -10.56
N ARG A 46 7.45 -26.72 -11.32
CA ARG A 46 8.55 -26.06 -12.00
C ARG A 46 8.00 -24.98 -12.95
N LEU A 47 8.60 -23.80 -12.92
CA LEU A 47 8.25 -22.65 -13.77
C LEU A 47 9.33 -22.36 -14.80
N SER A 48 10.62 -22.49 -14.46
CA SER A 48 11.73 -22.13 -15.35
C SER A 48 11.75 -22.94 -16.65
N ASN A 49 12.32 -22.37 -17.71
CA ASN A 49 12.49 -22.99 -19.04
C ASN A 49 11.15 -23.42 -19.65
N ARG A 50 10.08 -22.65 -19.42
CA ARG A 50 8.74 -22.97 -19.88
C ARG A 50 8.01 -21.76 -20.38
N LEU A 51 7.20 -21.98 -21.42
CA LEU A 51 6.18 -21.05 -21.84
C LEU A 51 4.82 -21.54 -21.36
N HIS A 52 4.22 -20.76 -20.49
CA HIS A 52 2.96 -21.03 -19.81
C HIS A 52 1.82 -20.21 -20.41
N PHE A 53 0.80 -20.87 -20.93
CA PHE A 53 -0.44 -20.24 -21.40
C PHE A 53 -1.48 -20.31 -20.29
N VAL A 54 -1.77 -19.16 -19.69
CA VAL A 54 -2.58 -19.05 -18.47
C VAL A 54 -3.80 -18.16 -18.70
N THR A 55 -4.90 -18.48 -18.03
CA THR A 55 -6.05 -17.57 -17.93
C THR A 55 -5.83 -16.57 -16.79
N ALA A 56 -6.70 -15.55 -16.69
CA ALA A 56 -6.64 -14.56 -15.61
C ALA A 56 -6.73 -15.16 -14.19
N LEU A 57 -7.27 -16.38 -14.06
CA LEU A 57 -7.34 -17.10 -12.78
C LEU A 57 -6.02 -17.81 -12.43
N ALA A 58 -5.17 -18.10 -13.42
CA ALA A 58 -3.88 -18.77 -13.27
C ALA A 58 -3.90 -20.08 -12.47
N HIS A 59 -5.04 -20.78 -12.40
CA HIS A 59 -5.15 -22.05 -11.66
C HIS A 59 -4.44 -23.21 -12.35
N SER A 60 -4.28 -23.13 -13.67
CA SER A 60 -3.67 -24.13 -14.54
C SER A 60 -2.97 -23.47 -15.71
N SER A 61 -2.11 -24.23 -16.39
CA SER A 61 -1.40 -23.81 -17.58
C SER A 61 -1.36 -24.94 -18.61
N ALA A 62 -1.64 -24.63 -19.88
CA ALA A 62 -1.03 -25.38 -20.98
C ALA A 62 0.43 -24.90 -21.08
N LEU A 63 1.39 -25.78 -21.29
CA LEU A 63 2.80 -25.42 -21.28
C LEU A 63 3.62 -26.19 -22.30
N GLU A 64 4.65 -25.53 -22.79
CA GLU A 64 5.73 -26.15 -23.55
C GLU A 64 7.07 -25.84 -22.88
N GLU A 65 7.99 -26.79 -22.97
CA GLU A 65 9.37 -26.59 -22.54
C GLU A 65 10.08 -25.69 -23.55
N HIS A 66 10.98 -24.86 -23.05
CA HIS A 66 11.80 -23.93 -23.80
C HIS A 66 13.25 -24.16 -23.41
N ASP A 67 14.06 -24.61 -24.37
CA ASP A 67 15.50 -24.73 -24.21
C ASP A 67 16.14 -23.56 -24.97
N GLY A 68 16.61 -22.55 -24.24
CA GLY A 68 17.21 -21.35 -24.82
C GLY A 68 17.41 -20.26 -23.79
N ASP A 69 18.05 -19.18 -24.21
CA ASP A 69 18.21 -17.98 -23.39
C ASP A 69 16.93 -17.11 -23.40
N ASP A 70 17.01 -15.94 -22.77
CA ASP A 70 15.90 -15.00 -22.69
C ASP A 70 15.47 -14.52 -24.08
N ASN A 71 16.41 -14.26 -25.00
CA ASN A 71 16.08 -13.83 -26.37
C ASN A 71 15.37 -14.93 -27.14
N ASP A 72 15.79 -16.18 -26.95
CA ASP A 72 15.13 -17.33 -27.55
C ASP A 72 13.68 -17.44 -27.05
N LEU A 73 13.41 -17.12 -25.79
CA LEU A 73 12.05 -17.11 -25.23
C LEU A 73 11.18 -16.05 -25.93
N PHE A 74 11.69 -14.84 -26.13
CA PHE A 74 10.98 -13.78 -26.87
C PHE A 74 10.69 -14.21 -28.32
N GLY A 75 11.71 -14.76 -29.00
CA GLY A 75 11.56 -15.30 -30.35
C GLY A 75 10.52 -16.42 -30.42
N ARG A 76 10.48 -17.28 -29.40
CA ARG A 76 9.51 -18.38 -29.31
C ARG A 76 8.08 -17.88 -29.12
N ILE A 77 7.87 -16.88 -28.27
CA ILE A 77 6.55 -16.25 -28.07
C ILE A 77 6.04 -15.66 -29.40
N ALA A 78 6.90 -14.97 -30.14
CA ALA A 78 6.57 -14.41 -31.46
C ALA A 78 6.28 -15.49 -32.50
N ALA A 79 7.07 -16.56 -32.54
CA ALA A 79 6.86 -17.67 -33.48
C ALA A 79 5.51 -18.38 -33.29
N LEU A 80 4.97 -18.36 -32.07
CA LEU A 80 3.65 -18.91 -31.75
C LEU A 80 2.50 -17.90 -31.95
N GLY A 81 2.81 -16.64 -32.30
CA GLY A 81 1.81 -15.60 -32.54
C GLY A 81 1.15 -15.04 -31.27
N PHE A 82 1.88 -15.03 -30.15
CA PHE A 82 1.38 -14.52 -28.86
C PHE A 82 2.12 -13.27 -28.35
N ASP A 83 3.00 -12.70 -29.16
CA ASP A 83 3.83 -11.54 -28.81
C ASP A 83 3.05 -10.22 -28.69
N ASP A 84 1.76 -10.22 -29.05
CA ASP A 84 0.82 -9.10 -28.86
C ASP A 84 -0.06 -9.26 -27.61
N ARG A 85 0.09 -10.35 -26.85
CA ARG A 85 -0.75 -10.65 -25.68
C ARG A 85 -0.07 -10.22 -24.38
N PRO A 86 -0.84 -9.74 -23.38
CA PRO A 86 -0.28 -9.44 -22.07
C PRO A 86 0.52 -10.62 -21.51
N ALA A 87 1.77 -10.36 -21.13
CA ALA A 87 2.70 -11.41 -20.74
C ALA A 87 3.49 -11.03 -19.49
N PHE A 88 3.82 -12.04 -18.67
CA PHE A 88 4.86 -11.91 -17.66
C PHE A 88 6.09 -12.71 -18.07
N ILE A 89 7.27 -12.14 -17.90
CA ILE A 89 8.55 -12.84 -18.03
C ILE A 89 9.18 -12.93 -16.64
N TYR A 90 9.36 -14.15 -16.16
CA TYR A 90 9.99 -14.47 -14.90
C TYR A 90 11.41 -14.96 -15.15
N VAL A 91 12.40 -14.35 -14.52
CA VAL A 91 13.79 -14.79 -14.60
C VAL A 91 14.28 -15.13 -13.18
N PRO A 92 14.36 -16.42 -12.83
CA PRO A 92 14.88 -16.84 -11.53
C PRO A 92 16.36 -16.50 -11.36
N SER A 93 16.79 -16.20 -10.13
CA SER A 93 18.20 -15.97 -9.78
C SER A 93 18.48 -16.30 -8.31
N GLU A 94 19.72 -16.67 -7.99
CA GLU A 94 20.16 -16.89 -6.59
C GLU A 94 20.09 -15.61 -5.75
N ASP A 95 20.40 -14.46 -6.35
CA ASP A 95 20.43 -13.15 -5.68
C ASP A 95 19.08 -12.40 -5.73
N GLY A 96 18.03 -13.06 -6.19
CA GLY A 96 16.69 -12.51 -6.32
C GLY A 96 16.21 -12.51 -7.76
N SER A 97 15.08 -13.17 -7.98
CA SER A 97 14.47 -13.26 -9.30
C SER A 97 13.85 -11.93 -9.74
N SER A 98 13.70 -11.78 -11.05
CA SER A 98 12.96 -10.67 -11.64
C SER A 98 11.63 -11.13 -12.25
N LEU A 99 10.64 -10.23 -12.25
CA LEU A 99 9.38 -10.42 -12.95
C LEU A 99 9.05 -9.14 -13.74
N SER A 100 8.88 -9.28 -15.05
CA SER A 100 8.56 -8.17 -15.94
C SER A 100 7.19 -8.38 -16.55
N TYR A 101 6.34 -7.36 -16.52
CA TYR A 101 5.01 -7.37 -17.11
C TYR A 101 4.98 -6.55 -18.41
N TYR A 102 4.53 -7.18 -19.48
CA TYR A 102 4.36 -6.60 -20.80
C TYR A 102 2.86 -6.44 -21.08
N PRO A 103 2.22 -5.31 -20.69
CA PRO A 103 0.78 -5.13 -20.79
C PRO A 103 0.21 -5.23 -22.21
N LYS A 104 1.01 -4.94 -23.23
CA LYS A 104 0.62 -4.99 -24.65
C LYS A 104 1.36 -6.09 -25.44
N GLY A 105 1.91 -7.05 -24.70
CA GLY A 105 2.75 -8.10 -25.25
C GLY A 105 4.20 -7.70 -25.48
N THR A 106 4.99 -8.72 -25.74
CA THR A 106 6.46 -8.68 -25.81
C THR A 106 7.00 -8.06 -27.10
N ARG A 107 6.13 -7.73 -28.07
CA ARG A 107 6.49 -6.95 -29.26
C ARG A 107 6.83 -5.48 -28.94
N THR A 108 6.37 -4.98 -27.79
CA THR A 108 6.56 -3.58 -27.40
C THR A 108 7.58 -3.46 -26.27
N ASP A 109 8.29 -2.32 -26.24
CA ASP A 109 9.18 -1.97 -25.12
C ASP A 109 8.42 -1.44 -23.89
N GLU A 110 7.08 -1.46 -23.90
CA GLU A 110 6.28 -1.07 -22.74
C GLU A 110 6.34 -2.18 -21.69
N VAL A 111 7.27 -2.04 -20.74
CA VAL A 111 7.50 -2.98 -19.65
C VAL A 111 7.24 -2.34 -18.29
N ARG A 112 6.66 -3.12 -17.37
CA ARG A 112 6.54 -2.77 -15.95
C ARG A 112 7.27 -3.81 -15.11
N TYR A 113 8.25 -3.38 -14.34
CA TYR A 113 8.93 -4.25 -13.39
C TYR A 113 8.02 -4.56 -12.20
N VAL A 114 7.90 -5.84 -11.88
CA VAL A 114 7.16 -6.34 -10.72
C VAL A 114 8.16 -6.81 -9.70
N GLU A 115 8.24 -6.08 -8.60
CA GLU A 115 9.12 -6.42 -7.48
C GLU A 115 8.71 -7.76 -6.85
N LEU A 116 9.60 -8.75 -6.90
CA LEU A 116 9.39 -10.07 -6.32
C LEU A 116 9.84 -10.15 -4.85
N ASN A 117 10.92 -9.45 -4.52
CA ASN A 117 11.45 -9.32 -3.17
C ASN A 117 10.63 -8.31 -2.37
N PHE A 118 9.74 -8.80 -1.52
CA PHE A 118 9.15 -7.93 -0.52
C PHE A 118 10.04 -7.89 0.70
N GLY A 119 10.87 -6.85 0.75
CA GLY A 119 11.66 -6.53 1.91
C GLY A 119 10.80 -6.03 3.07
N LYS A 120 11.49 -5.62 4.14
CA LYS A 120 10.89 -4.81 5.20
C LYS A 120 10.25 -3.58 4.55
N ILE A 121 8.98 -3.34 4.84
CA ILE A 121 8.34 -2.07 4.50
C ILE A 121 9.11 -0.95 5.20
N ALA A 122 9.55 0.04 4.42
CA ALA A 122 10.19 1.23 4.96
C ALA A 122 9.14 2.23 5.47
N GLU A 123 9.50 3.00 6.48
CA GLU A 123 8.62 4.03 7.06
C GLU A 123 8.21 5.07 6.02
N GLU A 124 9.15 5.43 5.15
CA GLU A 124 8.97 6.40 4.06
C GLU A 124 7.92 5.93 3.05
N GLU A 125 7.80 4.62 2.81
CA GLU A 125 6.80 4.07 1.90
C GLU A 125 5.39 4.16 2.48
N VAL A 126 5.26 3.92 3.79
CA VAL A 126 3.98 4.09 4.50
C VAL A 126 3.59 5.55 4.44
N LEU A 127 4.50 6.47 4.82
CA LEU A 127 4.27 7.91 4.77
C LEU A 127 3.92 8.40 3.36
N ALA A 128 4.64 7.96 2.34
CA ALA A 128 4.37 8.34 0.96
C ALA A 128 2.97 7.86 0.50
N THR A 129 2.55 6.67 0.95
CA THR A 129 1.21 6.14 0.64
C THR A 129 0.12 6.98 1.30
N LEU A 130 0.29 7.35 2.58
CA LEU A 130 -0.64 8.21 3.32
C LEU A 130 -0.69 9.62 2.70
N GLU A 131 0.45 10.18 2.30
CA GLU A 131 0.53 11.47 1.64
C GLU A 131 -0.15 11.46 0.27
N ALA A 132 0.01 10.38 -0.50
CA ALA A 132 -0.62 10.24 -1.81
C ALA A 132 -2.16 10.26 -1.69
N ILE A 133 -2.73 9.42 -0.82
CA ILE A 133 -4.19 9.38 -0.61
C ILE A 133 -4.72 10.66 0.03
N TYR A 134 -3.94 11.30 0.91
CA TYR A 134 -4.28 12.61 1.44
C TYR A 134 -4.43 13.64 0.31
N ARG A 135 -3.43 13.75 -0.57
CA ARG A 135 -3.47 14.73 -1.66
C ARG A 135 -4.55 14.45 -2.68
N SER A 136 -4.71 13.18 -3.08
CA SER A 136 -5.63 12.82 -4.15
C SER A 136 -7.08 12.82 -3.70
N GLU A 137 -7.36 12.48 -2.45
CA GLU A 137 -8.74 12.32 -1.98
C GLU A 137 -9.07 13.17 -0.76
N LEU A 138 -8.29 13.13 0.33
CA LEU A 138 -8.76 13.63 1.63
C LEU A 138 -8.59 15.15 1.84
N CYS A 139 -7.65 15.78 1.16
CA CYS A 139 -7.17 17.14 1.46
C CYS A 139 -8.29 18.19 1.42
N THR A 140 -9.21 18.09 0.45
CA THR A 140 -10.35 18.99 0.29
C THR A 140 -11.61 18.16 -0.01
N PRO A 141 -12.82 18.70 0.25
CA PRO A 141 -14.05 17.95 -0.02
C PRO A 141 -14.27 17.72 -1.52
N ASP A 142 -13.79 18.61 -2.39
CA ASP A 142 -13.97 18.51 -3.83
C ASP A 142 -13.13 17.37 -4.46
N ASN A 143 -12.08 16.93 -3.76
CA ASN A 143 -11.27 15.78 -4.15
C ASN A 143 -11.93 14.45 -3.78
N MET A 144 -12.85 14.45 -2.81
CA MET A 144 -13.54 13.25 -2.38
C MET A 144 -14.75 13.03 -3.29
N GLY A 145 -14.78 11.93 -4.04
CA GLY A 145 -15.88 11.62 -4.98
C GLY A 145 -17.28 11.57 -4.31
N PRO A 146 -17.89 10.39 -4.08
CA PRO A 146 -19.20 10.31 -3.42
C PRO A 146 -19.11 10.36 -1.88
N ILE A 147 -17.91 10.21 -1.31
CA ILE A 147 -17.68 10.11 0.13
C ILE A 147 -17.51 11.51 0.71
N LYS A 148 -18.10 11.79 1.87
CA LYS A 148 -17.99 13.09 2.54
C LYS A 148 -17.31 12.97 3.90
N LEU A 149 -16.44 13.93 4.24
CA LEU A 149 -15.92 14.13 5.59
C LEU A 149 -16.59 15.29 6.32
N TRP A 150 -17.18 16.23 5.59
CA TRP A 150 -17.84 17.40 6.14
C TRP A 150 -19.35 17.32 5.94
N GLU A 151 -20.11 17.52 7.02
CA GLU A 151 -21.58 17.62 6.98
C GLU A 151 -21.99 19.07 6.65
N LYS A 152 -21.37 20.03 7.33
CA LYS A 152 -21.54 21.48 7.11
C LYS A 152 -20.17 22.15 7.10
N PRO A 153 -19.46 22.14 5.94
CA PRO A 153 -18.10 22.66 5.84
C PRO A 153 -17.99 24.12 6.31
N GLU A 154 -18.98 24.96 5.99
CA GLU A 154 -19.04 26.38 6.36
C GLU A 154 -19.12 26.62 7.88
N LYS A 155 -19.51 25.60 8.65
CA LYS A 155 -19.58 25.65 10.12
C LYS A 155 -18.50 24.79 10.79
N TRP A 156 -17.60 24.17 10.02
CA TRP A 156 -16.60 23.23 10.53
C TRP A 156 -17.20 21.98 11.18
N HIS A 157 -18.37 21.53 10.71
CA HIS A 157 -18.99 20.31 11.25
C HIS A 157 -18.58 19.10 10.42
N PRO A 158 -17.82 18.15 10.98
CA PRO A 158 -17.52 16.89 10.31
C PRO A 158 -18.77 15.99 10.24
N VAL A 159 -18.76 14.99 9.37
CA VAL A 159 -19.73 13.89 9.44
C VAL A 159 -19.48 13.08 10.72
N GLU A 160 -20.52 12.45 11.26
CA GLU A 160 -20.42 11.66 12.50
C GLU A 160 -19.34 10.56 12.42
N GLN A 161 -19.25 9.90 11.26
CA GLN A 161 -18.33 8.80 11.02
C GLN A 161 -17.00 9.23 10.38
N ALA A 162 -16.55 10.48 10.55
CA ALA A 162 -15.36 11.00 9.86
C ALA A 162 -14.11 10.13 10.10
N GLU A 163 -13.87 9.69 11.33
CA GLU A 163 -12.74 8.82 11.68
C GLU A 163 -12.78 7.47 10.96
N ARG A 164 -13.95 6.81 10.98
CA ARG A 164 -14.18 5.55 10.26
C ARG A 164 -13.99 5.74 8.76
N THR A 165 -14.47 6.85 8.19
CA THR A 165 -14.31 7.16 6.77
C THR A 165 -12.83 7.30 6.39
N VAL A 166 -12.08 8.10 7.15
CA VAL A 166 -10.63 8.26 6.96
C VAL A 166 -9.91 6.91 7.05
N GLN A 167 -10.19 6.14 8.10
CA GLN A 167 -9.59 4.82 8.30
C GLN A 167 -9.85 3.88 7.10
N GLN A 168 -11.07 3.85 6.54
CA GLN A 168 -11.37 3.04 5.35
C GLN A 168 -10.59 3.51 4.12
N MET A 169 -10.48 4.82 3.89
CA MET A 169 -9.75 5.36 2.73
C MET A 169 -8.26 5.05 2.83
N ILE A 170 -7.66 5.24 4.02
CA ILE A 170 -6.27 4.85 4.28
C ILE A 170 -6.07 3.35 4.09
N ARG A 171 -6.97 2.51 4.63
CA ARG A 171 -6.92 1.06 4.45
C ARG A 171 -6.90 0.66 2.98
N HIS A 172 -7.76 1.22 2.15
CA HIS A 172 -7.80 0.91 0.72
C HIS A 172 -6.51 1.32 0.01
N ALA A 173 -5.96 2.49 0.32
CA ALA A 173 -4.67 2.93 -0.23
C ALA A 173 -3.54 1.95 0.15
N LEU A 174 -3.48 1.53 1.41
CA LEU A 174 -2.49 0.56 1.91
C LEU A 174 -2.65 -0.81 1.26
N VAL A 175 -3.89 -1.30 1.05
CA VAL A 175 -4.15 -2.56 0.33
C VAL A 175 -3.63 -2.47 -1.11
N GLY A 176 -3.86 -1.34 -1.78
CA GLY A 176 -3.39 -1.11 -3.14
C GLY A 176 -1.87 -1.03 -3.24
N ARG A 177 -1.20 -0.39 -2.27
CA ARG A 177 0.26 -0.26 -2.25
C ARG A 177 0.96 -1.57 -1.86
N PHE A 178 0.49 -2.20 -0.79
CA PHE A 178 1.11 -3.35 -0.15
C PHE A 178 0.28 -4.61 -0.40
N MET A 179 -0.01 -4.91 -1.68
CA MET A 179 -0.87 -6.04 -2.10
C MET A 179 -0.42 -7.41 -1.57
N TRP A 180 0.82 -7.50 -1.11
CA TRP A 180 1.42 -8.70 -0.56
C TRP A 180 1.30 -8.86 0.94
N CYS A 181 1.06 -7.75 1.64
CA CYS A 181 0.72 -7.75 3.03
C CYS A 181 -0.79 -7.98 3.20
N THR A 182 -1.15 -8.38 4.39
CA THR A 182 -2.52 -8.35 4.88
C THR A 182 -2.68 -7.05 5.66
N ILE A 183 -3.63 -6.19 5.24
CA ILE A 183 -3.99 -4.98 6.01
C ILE A 183 -5.10 -5.37 6.99
N ARG A 184 -4.75 -5.45 8.26
CA ARG A 184 -5.69 -5.76 9.34
C ARG A 184 -6.28 -4.48 9.89
N GLN A 185 -7.55 -4.52 10.25
CA GLN A 185 -8.29 -3.40 10.81
C GLN A 185 -8.91 -3.84 12.13
N GLU A 186 -9.01 -2.92 13.10
CA GLU A 186 -9.75 -3.13 14.34
C GLU A 186 -9.35 -4.39 15.11
N GLN A 187 -8.05 -4.66 15.25
CA GLN A 187 -7.62 -5.88 15.95
C GLN A 187 -7.84 -5.72 17.45
N ALA A 188 -8.72 -6.56 18.00
CA ALA A 188 -9.00 -6.58 19.42
C ALA A 188 -7.79 -7.15 20.20
N GLY A 189 -7.43 -6.47 21.28
CA GLY A 189 -6.40 -6.87 22.22
C GLY A 189 -6.83 -6.60 23.66
N LYS A 190 -5.99 -6.99 24.62
CA LYS A 190 -6.28 -6.81 26.05
C LYS A 190 -6.47 -5.35 26.47
N VAL A 191 -5.92 -4.41 25.69
CA VAL A 191 -5.86 -2.97 26.01
C VAL A 191 -6.85 -2.16 25.15
N GLY A 192 -7.70 -2.82 24.36
CA GLY A 192 -8.63 -2.18 23.40
C GLY A 192 -8.44 -2.68 21.97
N ARG A 193 -8.44 -1.77 21.00
CA ARG A 193 -8.43 -2.09 19.57
C ARG A 193 -7.42 -1.24 18.80
N THR A 194 -6.71 -1.82 17.83
CA THR A 194 -5.83 -1.08 16.90
C THR A 194 -6.59 -0.61 15.67
N ASP A 195 -6.29 0.58 15.15
CA ASP A 195 -6.96 1.05 13.95
C ASP A 195 -6.52 0.27 12.70
N LEU A 196 -5.22 0.29 12.38
CA LEU A 196 -4.68 -0.38 11.19
C LEU A 196 -3.32 -1.03 11.45
N GLU A 197 -3.11 -2.22 10.89
CA GLU A 197 -1.82 -2.91 10.86
C GLU A 197 -1.49 -3.41 9.47
N ILE A 198 -0.23 -3.24 9.09
CA ILE A 198 0.37 -3.83 7.89
C ILE A 198 1.17 -5.04 8.34
N VAL A 199 0.68 -6.24 8.01
CA VAL A 199 1.35 -7.48 8.39
C VAL A 199 1.70 -8.31 7.18
N ASP A 200 2.76 -9.08 7.30
CA ASP A 200 3.11 -10.12 6.36
C ASP A 200 2.99 -11.48 7.01
N ASP A 201 1.86 -12.13 6.73
CA ASP A 201 1.57 -13.53 7.08
C ASP A 201 1.71 -14.45 5.86
N ARG A 202 2.30 -13.93 4.78
CA ARG A 202 2.31 -14.59 3.47
C ARG A 202 3.69 -14.84 2.93
N THR A 203 4.74 -14.11 3.31
CA THR A 203 6.12 -14.24 2.77
C THR A 203 7.04 -15.02 3.69
N GLY A 204 6.77 -15.00 4.99
CA GLY A 204 7.52 -15.73 6.01
C GLY A 204 7.38 -17.25 6.01
N PRO A 205 8.14 -17.92 6.89
CA PRO A 205 7.89 -19.32 7.24
C PRO A 205 6.44 -19.53 7.71
N ALA A 206 5.89 -20.72 7.44
CA ALA A 206 4.51 -21.04 7.83
C ALA A 206 4.28 -20.79 9.32
N GLY A 207 3.19 -20.10 9.66
CA GLY A 207 2.84 -19.72 11.03
C GLY A 207 3.53 -18.46 11.56
N THR A 208 4.43 -17.84 10.78
CA THR A 208 5.06 -16.57 11.16
C THR A 208 4.25 -15.39 10.63
N ILE A 209 4.06 -14.37 11.47
CA ILE A 209 3.45 -13.09 11.10
C ILE A 209 4.48 -12.01 11.39
N TYR A 210 4.88 -11.26 10.36
CA TYR A 210 5.73 -10.09 10.52
C TYR A 210 4.86 -8.84 10.60
N HIS A 211 4.89 -8.13 11.73
CA HIS A 211 4.15 -6.88 11.90
C HIS A 211 5.02 -5.71 11.41
N HIS A 212 4.83 -5.29 10.17
CA HIS A 212 5.63 -4.23 9.56
C HIS A 212 5.31 -2.86 10.14
N ALA A 213 4.04 -2.50 10.18
CA ALA A 213 3.63 -1.19 10.66
C ALA A 213 2.31 -1.26 11.43
N LEU A 214 2.24 -0.47 12.49
CA LEU A 214 1.02 -0.18 13.22
C LEU A 214 0.72 1.31 13.11
N LEU A 215 -0.49 1.62 12.67
CA LEU A 215 -0.97 2.98 12.47
C LEU A 215 -2.18 3.18 13.39
N GLU A 216 -2.00 4.05 14.38
CA GLU A 216 -3.08 4.61 15.19
C GLU A 216 -3.56 5.90 14.52
N LEU A 217 -4.86 6.06 14.31
CA LEU A 217 -5.48 7.16 13.59
C LEU A 217 -6.33 8.00 14.54
N LYS A 218 -6.27 9.32 14.38
CA LYS A 218 -7.16 10.24 15.11
C LYS A 218 -7.68 11.31 14.18
N VAL A 219 -9.00 11.57 14.22
CA VAL A 219 -9.56 12.78 13.62
C VAL A 219 -9.65 13.87 14.68
N LEU A 220 -8.82 14.90 14.52
CA LEU A 220 -8.83 16.08 15.40
C LEU A 220 -9.92 17.04 14.92
N ARG A 221 -10.70 17.62 15.83
CA ARG A 221 -11.87 18.43 15.45
C ARG A 221 -12.11 19.56 16.44
N SER A 222 -12.61 20.69 15.93
CA SER A 222 -13.10 21.79 16.77
C SER A 222 -14.57 21.63 17.13
N PHE A 223 -15.33 20.86 16.34
CA PHE A 223 -16.74 20.60 16.55
C PHE A 223 -17.09 19.15 16.25
N GLY A 224 -18.09 18.60 16.95
CA GLY A 224 -18.73 17.34 16.61
C GLY A 224 -19.70 17.49 15.43
N SER A 225 -20.28 16.37 14.99
CA SER A 225 -21.26 16.35 13.88
C SER A 225 -22.53 17.16 14.16
N THR A 226 -22.90 17.30 15.44
CA THR A 226 -24.03 18.12 15.90
C THR A 226 -23.67 19.61 16.04
N GLY A 227 -22.40 19.97 15.87
CA GLY A 227 -21.89 21.33 16.10
C GLY A 227 -21.47 21.61 17.55
N ALA A 228 -21.54 20.64 18.45
CA ALA A 228 -21.02 20.78 19.81
C ALA A 228 -19.49 21.02 19.77
N PRO A 229 -18.96 22.04 20.47
CA PRO A 229 -17.53 22.31 20.45
C PRO A 229 -16.73 21.22 21.16
N TYR A 230 -15.56 20.90 20.63
CA TYR A 230 -14.54 20.08 21.29
C TYR A 230 -13.54 20.98 22.01
N SER A 231 -13.27 20.68 23.29
CA SER A 231 -12.26 21.42 24.04
C SER A 231 -10.85 21.07 23.56
N GLN A 232 -9.92 22.01 23.76
CA GLN A 232 -8.51 21.76 23.47
C GLN A 232 -7.94 20.63 24.35
N ASP A 233 -8.41 20.51 25.59
CA ASP A 233 -8.01 19.42 26.49
C ASP A 233 -8.46 18.06 25.94
N ALA A 234 -9.69 17.94 25.45
CA ALA A 234 -10.17 16.71 24.83
C ALA A 234 -9.37 16.33 23.58
N VAL A 235 -8.91 17.31 22.80
CA VAL A 235 -8.02 17.08 21.65
C VAL A 235 -6.65 16.60 22.12
N ASN A 236 -6.06 17.22 23.14
CA ASN A 236 -4.76 16.83 23.69
C ASN A 236 -4.82 15.42 24.31
N ASP A 237 -5.88 15.11 25.05
CA ASP A 237 -6.11 13.80 25.65
C ASP A 237 -6.21 12.73 24.56
N ALA A 238 -6.95 12.98 23.47
CA ALA A 238 -7.04 12.06 22.34
C ALA A 238 -5.68 11.79 21.66
N ILE A 239 -4.81 12.80 21.57
CA ILE A 239 -3.44 12.65 21.04
C ILE A 239 -2.58 11.83 22.01
N ILE A 240 -2.66 12.11 23.32
CA ILE A 240 -1.97 11.36 24.36
C ILE A 240 -2.38 9.89 24.35
N GLU A 241 -3.68 9.62 24.29
CA GLU A 241 -4.24 8.27 24.21
C GLU A 241 -3.75 7.55 22.95
N GLY A 242 -3.75 8.23 21.80
CA GLY A 242 -3.23 7.67 20.55
C GLY A 242 -1.75 7.27 20.64
N VAL A 243 -0.90 8.10 21.25
CA VAL A 243 0.51 7.75 21.49
C VAL A 243 0.62 6.52 22.40
N ASN A 244 -0.17 6.46 23.47
CA ASN A 244 -0.13 5.34 24.40
C ASN A 244 -0.62 4.04 23.74
N GLN A 245 -1.68 4.10 22.93
CA GLN A 245 -2.21 2.96 22.18
C GLN A 245 -1.20 2.46 21.15
N ALA A 246 -0.63 3.36 20.33
CA ALA A 246 0.40 2.99 19.34
C ALA A 246 1.60 2.29 19.99
N ASN A 247 2.02 2.73 21.20
CA ASN A 247 3.08 2.05 21.95
C ASN A 247 2.63 0.68 22.45
N ALA A 248 1.50 0.60 23.15
CA ALA A 248 1.03 -0.62 23.79
C ALA A 248 0.86 -1.77 22.78
N TYR A 249 0.21 -1.51 21.66
CA TYR A 249 0.03 -2.51 20.62
C TYR A 249 1.31 -2.76 19.83
N GLY A 250 2.07 -1.71 19.53
CA GLY A 250 3.33 -1.86 18.81
C GLY A 250 4.33 -2.74 19.57
N VAL A 251 4.36 -2.66 20.90
CA VAL A 251 5.15 -3.57 21.75
C VAL A 251 4.55 -4.97 21.76
N ALA A 252 3.24 -5.11 21.96
CA ALA A 252 2.58 -6.41 22.05
C ALA A 252 2.75 -7.24 20.76
N ASN A 253 2.69 -6.58 19.60
CA ASN A 253 2.78 -7.22 18.29
C ASN A 253 4.20 -7.20 17.71
N ASN A 254 5.17 -6.64 18.43
CA ASN A 254 6.53 -6.41 17.94
C ASN A 254 6.57 -5.69 16.58
N SER A 255 5.71 -4.67 16.40
CA SER A 255 5.61 -3.90 15.17
C SER A 255 6.87 -3.08 14.95
N LEU A 256 7.44 -3.17 13.74
CA LEU A 256 8.68 -2.49 13.36
C LEU A 256 8.50 -0.96 13.29
N ILE A 257 7.37 -0.53 12.70
CA ILE A 257 6.99 0.87 12.57
C ILE A 257 5.75 1.12 13.44
N ARG A 258 5.74 2.23 14.17
CA ARG A 258 4.62 2.66 15.01
C ARG A 258 4.33 4.13 14.74
N MET A 259 3.09 4.44 14.42
CA MET A 259 2.71 5.79 13.99
C MET A 259 1.42 6.24 14.68
N LEU A 260 1.37 7.51 15.07
CA LEU A 260 0.14 8.26 15.30
C LEU A 260 -0.11 9.18 14.12
N CYS A 261 -1.22 8.94 13.42
CA CYS A 261 -1.65 9.63 12.21
C CYS A 261 -2.87 10.51 12.52
N CYS A 262 -2.66 11.82 12.62
CA CYS A 262 -3.72 12.77 12.91
C CYS A 262 -4.28 13.40 11.63
N PHE A 263 -5.58 13.27 11.39
CA PHE A 263 -6.29 13.93 10.31
C PHE A 263 -7.09 15.09 10.89
N ASP A 264 -6.62 16.31 10.61
CA ASP A 264 -6.96 17.49 11.39
C ASP A 264 -8.05 18.31 10.71
N MET A 265 -9.23 18.31 11.31
CA MET A 265 -10.43 19.04 10.89
C MET A 265 -10.72 20.23 11.81
N ARG A 266 -9.73 20.68 12.60
CA ARG A 266 -9.90 21.87 13.45
C ARG A 266 -10.01 23.13 12.60
N LYS A 267 -10.64 24.15 13.17
CA LYS A 267 -10.85 25.45 12.53
C LYS A 267 -9.53 26.14 12.16
N ASP A 268 -8.53 26.02 13.02
CA ASP A 268 -7.21 26.60 12.81
C ASP A 268 -6.23 25.51 12.39
N ASP A 269 -5.26 25.84 11.53
CA ASP A 269 -4.13 24.96 11.15
C ASP A 269 -2.89 25.34 11.99
N PRO A 270 -2.70 24.77 13.20
CA PRO A 270 -1.59 25.16 14.07
C PRO A 270 -0.23 24.61 13.61
N GLY A 271 -0.18 23.74 12.60
CA GLY A 271 1.04 23.04 12.21
C GLY A 271 1.36 21.83 13.10
N ASP A 272 2.34 21.04 12.68
CA ASP A 272 2.72 19.77 13.33
C ASP A 272 3.37 20.03 14.69
N ASP A 273 4.31 20.99 14.76
CA ASP A 273 5.04 21.31 16.00
C ASP A 273 4.10 21.72 17.15
N ALA A 274 3.16 22.63 16.88
CA ALA A 274 2.22 23.08 17.89
C ALA A 274 1.18 21.99 18.25
N THR A 275 0.78 21.16 17.29
CA THR A 275 -0.16 20.05 17.55
C THR A 275 0.45 19.01 18.50
N PHE A 276 1.73 18.70 18.34
CA PHE A 276 2.38 17.59 19.03
C PHE A 276 3.29 17.99 20.20
N VAL A 277 3.43 19.29 20.49
CA VAL A 277 4.38 19.80 21.49
C VAL A 277 4.30 19.08 22.85
N HIS A 278 3.09 18.75 23.30
CA HIS A 278 2.84 18.15 24.61
C HIS A 278 3.09 16.62 24.67
N VAL A 279 3.28 15.95 23.53
CA VAL A 279 3.56 14.51 23.45
C VAL A 279 4.91 14.18 22.80
N LYS A 280 5.64 15.17 22.29
CA LYS A 280 6.86 14.97 21.49
C LYS A 280 7.91 14.09 22.20
N ASP A 281 8.22 14.37 23.46
CA ASP A 281 9.21 13.62 24.23
C ASP A 281 8.77 12.18 24.52
N ARG A 282 7.47 12.00 24.79
CA ARG A 282 6.87 10.68 25.00
C ARG A 282 6.90 9.85 23.73
N ALA A 283 6.51 10.43 22.60
CA ALA A 283 6.55 9.77 21.30
C ALA A 283 7.98 9.40 20.90
N ALA A 284 8.96 10.28 21.13
CA ALA A 284 10.37 9.97 20.91
C ALA A 284 10.85 8.79 21.76
N THR A 285 10.49 8.78 23.05
CA THR A 285 10.82 7.67 23.98
C THR A 285 10.23 6.35 23.51
N PHE A 286 9.01 6.35 23.00
CA PHE A 286 8.32 5.15 22.50
C PHE A 286 8.64 4.82 21.03
N SER A 287 9.50 5.61 20.37
CA SER A 287 9.80 5.51 18.94
C SER A 287 8.53 5.54 18.07
N ILE A 288 7.57 6.38 18.43
CA ILE A 288 6.33 6.60 17.67
C ILE A 288 6.53 7.80 16.74
N ARG A 289 6.19 7.61 15.47
CA ARG A 289 6.15 8.69 14.48
C ARG A 289 4.85 9.46 14.60
N LEU A 290 4.97 10.77 14.75
CA LEU A 290 3.83 11.68 14.78
C LEU A 290 3.71 12.33 13.41
N LYS A 291 2.54 12.18 12.78
CA LYS A 291 2.26 12.87 11.52
C LYS A 291 0.85 13.41 11.49
N ARG A 292 0.69 14.59 10.90
CA ARG A 292 -0.59 15.26 10.76
C ARG A 292 -0.86 15.64 9.31
N TRP A 293 -2.12 15.54 8.92
CA TRP A 293 -2.66 15.97 7.64
C TRP A 293 -3.85 16.89 7.88
N TYR A 294 -3.73 18.17 7.52
CA TYR A 294 -4.81 19.13 7.69
C TYR A 294 -5.85 18.97 6.58
N LEU A 295 -7.09 18.72 6.96
CA LEU A 295 -8.22 18.53 6.07
C LEU A 295 -8.92 19.88 5.90
N TYR A 296 -8.85 20.45 4.70
CA TYR A 296 -9.50 21.72 4.41
C TYR A 296 -11.01 21.50 4.21
N ARG A 297 -11.81 22.49 4.62
CA ARG A 297 -13.27 22.48 4.42
C ARG A 297 -13.69 22.92 3.02
N SER A 298 -12.77 23.41 2.18
CA SER A 298 -13.02 23.78 0.80
C SER A 298 -11.72 23.83 0.00
N SER A 299 -11.81 23.74 -1.33
CA SER A 299 -10.64 23.97 -2.21
C SER A 299 -10.19 25.44 -2.25
N GLN A 300 -11.03 26.38 -1.81
CA GLN A 300 -10.62 27.78 -1.65
C GLN A 300 -9.69 27.93 -0.45
N ASP A 301 -10.08 27.40 0.70
CA ASP A 301 -9.28 27.40 1.93
C ASP A 301 -7.89 26.78 1.72
N TRP A 302 -7.82 25.68 0.96
CA TRP A 302 -6.54 25.06 0.60
C TRP A 302 -5.67 25.98 -0.28
N ARG A 303 -6.26 26.62 -1.30
CA ARG A 303 -5.54 27.54 -2.19
C ARG A 303 -5.02 28.76 -1.44
N ASP A 304 -5.83 29.32 -0.54
CA ASP A 304 -5.46 30.46 0.28
C ASP A 304 -4.28 30.10 1.20
N ALA A 305 -4.36 28.96 1.90
CA ALA A 305 -3.24 28.48 2.72
C ALA A 305 -1.97 28.20 1.89
N CYS A 306 -2.10 27.67 0.67
CA CYS A 306 -0.96 27.49 -0.23
C CYS A 306 -0.33 28.84 -0.65
N ALA A 307 -1.15 29.86 -0.92
CA ALA A 307 -0.67 31.19 -1.26
C ALA A 307 0.05 31.85 -0.06
N GLU A 308 -0.54 31.78 1.13
CA GLU A 308 0.06 32.29 2.37
C GLU A 308 1.41 31.63 2.69
N ARG A 309 1.51 30.30 2.56
CA ARG A 309 2.77 29.57 2.77
C ARG A 309 3.85 30.03 1.78
N LYS A 310 3.50 30.29 0.52
CA LYS A 310 4.44 30.83 -0.48
C LYS A 310 4.89 32.25 -0.12
N LEU A 311 3.98 33.11 0.33
CA LEU A 311 4.30 34.47 0.77
C LEU A 311 5.20 34.46 2.01
N ALA A 312 4.92 33.62 2.99
CA ALA A 312 5.74 33.45 4.19
C ALA A 312 7.15 32.96 3.84
N ALA A 313 7.28 31.96 2.96
CA ALA A 313 8.57 31.46 2.51
C ALA A 313 9.38 32.51 1.72
N ALA A 314 8.71 33.33 0.90
CA ALA A 314 9.36 34.42 0.17
C ALA A 314 9.82 35.56 1.09
N SER A 315 9.15 35.76 2.23
CA SER A 315 9.43 36.82 3.20
C SER A 315 10.42 36.38 4.30
N ALA A 316 10.78 35.10 4.35
CA ALA A 316 11.75 34.59 5.31
C ALA A 316 13.13 35.23 5.05
N PRO A 317 13.79 35.83 6.06
CA PRO A 317 15.07 36.48 5.87
C PRO A 317 16.08 35.46 5.34
N LYS A 318 16.69 35.76 4.19
CA LYS A 318 17.83 34.98 3.70
C LYS A 318 18.96 35.14 4.70
N ASN A 319 19.24 34.12 5.48
CA ASN A 319 20.44 34.07 6.30
C ASN A 319 21.63 34.28 5.36
N LYS A 320 22.27 35.45 5.47
CA LYS A 320 23.56 35.71 4.85
C LYS A 320 24.56 34.84 5.59
N GLY A 321 25.01 33.78 4.93
CA GLY A 321 26.23 33.07 5.31
C GLY A 321 27.45 33.97 5.15
#